data_AF-A0AAD5XZY3-F1
#
_entry.id   AF-A0AAD5XZY3-F1
#
_cell.length_a   1.000
_cell.length_b   1.000
_cell.length_c   1.000
_cell.angle_alpha   90.00
_cell.angle_beta   90.00
_cell.angle_gamma   90.00
#
_symmetry.space_group_name_H-M   'P 1'
#
loop_
_entity.id
_entity.type
_entity.pdbx_description
1 polymer ?
#
loop_
_entity_poly.entity_id
_entity_poly.type
_entity_poly.pdbx_seq_one_letter_code
_entity_poly.pdbx_strand_id
1 'polypeptide(L)'
;MTIELLADIRGSLKYLPYTPEQRKNHALSILNAMKCYVNRESKIKHYCGEYPDIDPIPRAQNLYDEAHLLSDNEFQIKAMDLFQSLRDFHTIHLASGTFRITFAHTALSFKMVDSEDLIINPKVVVSGFCKYQKVLDLSPESEKATIGDELVAIDGLSFSEYYSLNKWTTGGANEYGGMISAIAYMEMRKFSRHPVPESDYVVYQLKNPSGELYTVSVPWVARYDPKEYQLCNEILLKLGESPVNYRNEDDRLVKDELASKSPVALNDTAIPFIKWAIYKPE
;
A
#
# COMPACT_ATOMS: atom_id res chain seq x y z
N MET A 1 -10.91 20.35 -7.12
CA MET A 1 -10.79 18.92 -6.78
C MET A 1 -11.74 18.13 -7.64
N THR A 2 -11.21 17.15 -8.34
CA THR A 2 -11.97 16.27 -9.24
C THR A 2 -12.30 14.97 -8.50
N ILE A 3 -13.46 14.40 -8.80
CA ILE A 3 -14.00 13.16 -8.22
C ILE A 3 -14.66 12.40 -9.36
N GLU A 4 -14.23 11.17 -9.60
CA GLU A 4 -14.68 10.31 -10.70
C GLU A 4 -14.38 8.84 -10.38
N LEU A 5 -14.96 7.89 -11.12
CA LEU A 5 -14.72 6.47 -10.86
C LEU A 5 -13.25 6.14 -11.14
N LEU A 6 -12.66 5.26 -10.32
CA LEU A 6 -11.31 4.79 -10.57
C LEU A 6 -11.19 4.15 -11.97
N ALA A 7 -12.22 3.43 -12.40
CA ALA A 7 -12.32 2.82 -13.73
C ALA A 7 -12.06 3.84 -14.86
N ASP A 8 -12.53 5.08 -14.70
CA ASP A 8 -12.45 6.12 -15.73
C ASP A 8 -11.03 6.71 -15.86
N ILE A 9 -10.26 6.71 -14.77
CA ILE A 9 -8.92 7.32 -14.74
C ILE A 9 -7.77 6.34 -14.70
N ARG A 10 -8.00 5.07 -14.34
CA ARG A 10 -6.96 4.07 -14.08
C ARG A 10 -5.93 4.00 -15.19
N GLY A 11 -6.37 3.93 -16.45
CA GLY A 11 -5.49 3.85 -17.62
C GLY A 11 -4.64 5.11 -17.87
N SER A 12 -4.96 6.23 -17.22
CA SER A 12 -4.21 7.48 -17.30
C SER A 12 -3.23 7.69 -16.13
N LEU A 13 -3.24 6.79 -15.13
CA LEU A 13 -2.28 6.83 -14.03
C LEU A 13 -0.90 6.39 -14.52
N LYS A 14 0.13 7.21 -14.27
CA LYS A 14 1.50 6.99 -14.75
C LYS A 14 2.51 7.44 -13.70
N TYR A 15 3.52 6.60 -13.48
CA TYR A 15 4.73 7.00 -12.75
C TYR A 15 5.59 7.89 -13.65
N LEU A 16 6.46 8.71 -13.07
CA LEU A 16 7.48 9.39 -13.84
C LEU A 16 8.44 8.34 -14.43
N PRO A 17 8.79 8.44 -15.73
CA PRO A 17 9.71 7.50 -16.34
C PRO A 17 11.12 7.73 -15.80
N TYR A 18 11.83 6.63 -15.54
CA TYR A 18 13.24 6.66 -15.22
C TYR A 18 14.06 5.95 -16.31
N THR A 19 15.27 6.44 -16.56
CA THR A 19 16.28 5.62 -17.25
C THR A 19 16.74 4.48 -16.33
N PRO A 20 17.31 3.39 -16.88
CA PRO A 20 17.91 2.33 -16.05
C PRO A 20 18.94 2.85 -15.04
N GLU A 21 19.73 3.85 -15.43
CA GLU A 21 20.71 4.51 -14.55
C GLU A 21 20.03 5.31 -13.44
N GLN A 22 18.97 6.06 -13.76
CA GLN A 22 18.18 6.78 -12.76
C GLN A 22 17.53 5.83 -11.75
N ARG A 23 16.96 4.69 -12.19
CA ARG A 23 16.44 3.65 -11.28
C ARG A 23 17.53 3.11 -10.37
N LYS A 24 18.70 2.79 -10.92
CA LYS A 24 19.82 2.27 -10.14
C LYS A 24 20.32 3.28 -9.11
N ASN A 25 20.45 4.55 -9.48
CA ASN A 25 20.85 5.62 -8.56
C ASN A 25 19.80 5.83 -7.45
N HIS A 26 18.52 5.78 -7.79
CA HIS A 26 17.45 5.87 -6.80
C HIS A 26 17.46 4.67 -5.84
N ALA A 27 17.63 3.44 -6.35
CA ALA A 27 17.76 2.25 -5.54
C ALA A 27 18.97 2.31 -4.59
N LEU A 28 20.09 2.88 -5.06
CA LEU A 28 21.27 3.11 -4.23
C LEU A 28 20.97 4.09 -3.09
N SER A 29 20.24 5.18 -3.36
CA SER A 29 19.77 6.10 -2.32
C SER A 29 18.87 5.40 -1.29
N ILE A 30 17.96 4.54 -1.74
CA ILE A 30 17.11 3.73 -0.85
C ILE A 30 17.96 2.80 0.02
N LEU A 31 18.91 2.06 -0.57
CA LEU A 31 19.82 1.17 0.16
C LEU A 31 20.62 1.93 1.23
N ASN A 32 21.16 3.10 0.87
CA ASN A 32 21.90 3.93 1.81
C ASN A 32 20.99 4.46 2.93
N ALA A 33 19.76 4.85 2.62
CA ALA A 33 18.79 5.25 3.63
C ALA A 33 18.46 4.10 4.60
N MET A 34 18.30 2.87 4.10
CA MET A 34 18.04 1.70 4.94
C MET A 34 19.22 1.36 5.85
N LYS A 35 20.47 1.55 5.39
CA LYS A 35 21.68 1.41 6.23
C LYS A 35 21.70 2.41 7.39
N CYS A 36 21.04 3.56 7.25
CA CYS A 36 20.91 4.58 8.27
C CYS A 36 19.58 4.51 9.04
N TYR A 37 18.75 3.48 8.84
CA TYR A 37 17.45 3.37 9.49
C TYR A 37 17.60 3.12 11.00
N VAL A 38 17.38 4.17 11.80
CA VAL A 38 17.66 4.19 13.24
C VAL A 38 16.86 3.16 14.05
N ASN A 39 15.67 2.79 13.58
CA ASN A 39 14.80 1.84 14.28
C ASN A 39 15.05 0.38 13.88
N ARG A 40 16.00 0.11 12.96
CA ARG A 40 16.24 -1.23 12.39
C ARG A 40 16.41 -2.32 13.46
N GLU A 41 17.34 -2.13 14.40
CA GLU A 41 17.61 -3.13 15.44
C GLU A 41 16.41 -3.37 16.36
N SER A 42 15.70 -2.29 16.73
CA SER A 42 14.50 -2.38 17.56
C SER A 42 13.38 -3.12 16.84
N LYS A 43 13.17 -2.84 15.55
CA LYS A 43 12.16 -3.52 14.71
C LYS A 43 12.48 -4.99 14.52
N ILE A 44 13.74 -5.33 14.20
CA ILE A 44 14.19 -6.71 14.11
C ILE A 44 13.94 -7.41 15.44
N LYS A 45 14.37 -6.85 16.57
CA LYS A 45 14.16 -7.49 17.88
C LYS A 45 12.68 -7.73 18.22
N HIS A 46 11.81 -6.78 17.87
CA HIS A 46 10.38 -6.86 18.21
C HIS A 46 9.62 -7.86 17.33
N TYR A 47 9.99 -7.98 16.05
CA TYR A 47 9.26 -8.76 15.06
C TYR A 47 10.00 -10.02 14.56
N CYS A 48 11.24 -10.25 15.00
CA CYS A 48 11.99 -11.44 14.61
C CYS A 48 11.23 -12.72 15.01
N GLY A 49 11.14 -13.68 14.08
CA GLY A 49 10.42 -14.94 14.23
C GLY A 49 9.07 -14.96 13.51
N GLU A 50 8.27 -13.90 13.66
CA GLU A 50 6.98 -13.76 12.96
C GLU A 50 7.12 -13.03 11.61
N TYR A 51 8.17 -12.22 11.46
CA TYR A 51 8.39 -11.35 10.31
C TYR A 51 9.83 -11.53 9.77
N PRO A 52 10.11 -12.56 8.96
CA PRO A 52 11.48 -12.88 8.50
C PRO A 52 12.11 -11.77 7.65
N ASP A 53 11.30 -10.97 6.97
CA ASP A 53 11.73 -9.89 6.07
C ASP A 53 11.73 -8.49 6.72
N ILE A 54 11.72 -8.43 8.06
CA ILE A 54 11.74 -7.15 8.79
C ILE A 54 13.08 -6.42 8.69
N ASP A 55 14.18 -7.12 8.38
CA ASP A 55 15.45 -6.48 8.03
C ASP A 55 15.39 -5.95 6.59
N PRO A 56 15.40 -4.62 6.38
CA PRO A 56 15.25 -4.07 5.04
C PRO A 56 16.50 -4.16 4.19
N ILE A 57 17.68 -4.45 4.77
CA ILE A 57 18.96 -4.37 4.04
C ILE A 57 19.03 -5.36 2.88
N PRO A 58 18.72 -6.67 3.05
CA PRO A 58 18.75 -7.62 1.94
C PRO A 58 17.78 -7.24 0.83
N ARG A 59 16.57 -6.79 1.18
CA ARG A 59 15.55 -6.37 0.20
C ARG A 59 15.94 -5.11 -0.56
N ALA A 60 16.52 -4.13 0.12
CA ALA A 60 17.03 -2.91 -0.51
C ALA A 60 18.24 -3.21 -1.43
N GLN A 61 19.08 -4.16 -1.05
CA GLN A 61 20.19 -4.63 -1.88
C GLN A 61 19.68 -5.32 -3.16
N ASN A 62 18.71 -6.24 -3.03
CA ASN A 62 18.07 -6.89 -4.18
C ASN A 62 17.41 -5.87 -5.12
N LEU A 63 16.70 -4.88 -4.57
CA LEU A 63 16.13 -3.78 -5.36
C LEU A 63 17.22 -3.03 -6.15
N TYR A 64 18.38 -2.75 -5.53
CA TYR A 64 19.50 -2.09 -6.20
C TYR A 64 20.11 -2.95 -7.32
N ASP A 65 20.31 -4.24 -7.06
CA ASP A 65 20.93 -5.15 -8.03
C ASP A 65 20.02 -5.34 -9.27
N GLU A 66 18.71 -5.43 -9.06
CA GLU A 66 17.71 -5.61 -10.13
C GLU A 66 17.24 -4.29 -10.79
N ALA A 67 17.43 -3.12 -10.16
CA ALA A 67 16.80 -1.85 -10.54
C ALA A 67 16.88 -1.48 -12.03
N HIS A 68 17.99 -1.82 -12.68
CA HIS A 68 18.23 -1.52 -14.09
C HIS A 68 17.38 -2.36 -15.06
N LEU A 69 16.91 -3.53 -14.62
CA LEU A 69 16.08 -4.46 -15.39
C LEU A 69 14.58 -4.20 -15.21
N LEU A 70 14.20 -3.58 -14.10
CA LEU A 70 12.80 -3.30 -13.77
C LEU A 70 12.22 -2.23 -14.70
N SER A 71 10.92 -2.35 -15.00
CA SER A 71 10.10 -1.23 -15.45
C SER A 71 9.92 -0.19 -14.33
N ASP A 72 9.44 1.00 -14.67
CA ASP A 72 9.15 2.03 -13.66
C ASP A 72 8.03 1.60 -12.71
N ASN A 73 7.06 0.82 -13.20
CA ASN A 73 5.98 0.27 -12.39
C ASN A 73 6.52 -0.71 -11.34
N GLU A 74 7.27 -1.72 -11.79
CA GLU A 74 7.87 -2.72 -10.89
C GLU A 74 8.82 -2.06 -9.88
N PHE A 75 9.64 -1.11 -10.33
CA PHE A 75 10.54 -0.38 -9.44
C PHE A 75 9.79 0.37 -8.34
N GLN A 76 8.74 1.12 -8.69
CA GLN A 76 7.97 1.90 -7.71
C GLN A 76 7.20 0.99 -6.75
N ILE A 77 6.63 -0.11 -7.24
CA ILE A 77 5.92 -1.10 -6.40
C ILE A 77 6.88 -1.76 -5.41
N LYS A 78 8.03 -2.29 -5.89
CA LYS A 78 9.03 -2.91 -5.01
C LYS A 78 9.58 -1.90 -3.98
N ALA A 79 9.79 -0.65 -4.37
CA ALA A 79 10.21 0.40 -3.45
C ALA A 79 9.13 0.75 -2.41
N MET A 80 7.86 0.87 -2.79
CA MET A 80 6.77 1.10 -1.83
C MET A 80 6.64 -0.06 -0.84
N ASP A 81 6.65 -1.30 -1.35
CA ASP A 81 6.51 -2.50 -0.53
C ASP A 81 7.64 -2.65 0.49
N LEU A 82 8.89 -2.34 0.11
CA LEU A 82 10.05 -2.30 1.01
C LEU A 82 9.82 -1.36 2.21
N PHE A 83 9.26 -0.17 1.98
CA PHE A 83 9.06 0.80 3.05
C PHE A 83 7.85 0.46 3.92
N GLN A 84 6.78 -0.09 3.33
CA GLN A 84 5.62 -0.55 4.09
C GLN A 84 5.98 -1.72 5.01
N SER A 85 6.85 -2.63 4.55
CA SER A 85 7.29 -3.79 5.34
C SER A 85 8.06 -3.41 6.62
N LEU A 86 8.59 -2.18 6.70
CA LEU A 86 9.22 -1.64 7.92
C LEU A 86 8.23 -1.46 9.09
N ARG A 87 6.93 -1.42 8.78
CA ARG A 87 5.86 -1.16 9.76
C ARG A 87 6.10 0.13 10.55
N ASP A 88 6.53 1.17 9.84
CA ASP A 88 6.89 2.47 10.40
C ASP A 88 6.20 3.59 9.62
N PHE A 89 5.27 4.30 10.27
CA PHE A 89 4.52 5.37 9.63
C PHE A 89 5.36 6.60 9.24
N HIS A 90 6.59 6.73 9.77
CA HIS A 90 7.47 7.85 9.49
C HIS A 90 8.47 7.55 8.36
N THR A 91 8.61 6.29 7.96
CA THR A 91 9.55 5.87 6.92
C THR A 91 8.75 5.42 5.71
N ILE A 92 8.57 6.32 4.74
CA ILE A 92 7.73 6.08 3.56
C ILE A 92 8.49 6.35 2.27
N HIS A 93 8.26 5.50 1.27
CA HIS A 93 8.56 5.81 -0.12
C HIS A 93 7.33 6.41 -0.77
N LEU A 94 7.51 7.51 -1.49
CA LEU A 94 6.41 8.17 -2.19
C LEU A 94 6.55 7.94 -3.69
N ALA A 95 5.52 7.33 -4.26
CA ALA A 95 5.33 7.22 -5.69
C ALA A 95 5.43 8.59 -6.39
N SER A 96 5.83 8.53 -7.66
CA SER A 96 5.96 9.69 -8.55
C SER A 96 4.76 9.83 -9.49
N GLY A 97 4.72 10.91 -10.25
CA GLY A 97 3.74 11.12 -11.32
C GLY A 97 2.32 11.30 -10.79
N THR A 98 1.32 10.89 -11.58
CA THR A 98 -0.10 11.09 -11.23
C THR A 98 -0.54 10.21 -10.06
N PHE A 99 0.16 9.10 -9.78
CA PHE A 99 -0.04 8.30 -8.57
C PHE A 99 0.19 9.12 -7.28
N ARG A 100 1.13 10.07 -7.29
CA ARG A 100 1.45 10.89 -6.11
C ARG A 100 0.27 11.75 -5.63
N ILE A 101 -0.50 12.26 -6.58
CA ILE A 101 -1.54 13.28 -6.35
C ILE A 101 -2.95 12.70 -6.42
N THR A 102 -3.06 11.38 -6.60
CA THR A 102 -4.32 10.66 -6.68
C THR A 102 -4.48 9.72 -5.49
N PHE A 103 -5.72 9.59 -5.02
CA PHE A 103 -6.12 8.53 -4.10
C PHE A 103 -7.53 8.09 -4.46
N ALA A 104 -7.89 6.86 -4.10
CA ALA A 104 -9.25 6.38 -4.20
C ALA A 104 -9.83 6.13 -2.81
N HIS A 105 -11.14 6.27 -2.67
CA HIS A 105 -11.87 5.84 -1.49
C HIS A 105 -13.22 5.22 -1.87
N THR A 106 -13.80 4.50 -0.94
CA THR A 106 -15.16 3.96 -1.05
C THR A 106 -16.16 4.91 -0.39
N ALA A 107 -17.45 4.67 -0.61
CA ALA A 107 -18.52 5.44 0.01
C ALA A 107 -18.79 5.05 1.48
N LEU A 108 -18.24 3.94 1.96
CA LEU A 108 -18.48 3.41 3.30
C LEU A 108 -17.27 3.65 4.22
N SER A 109 -17.55 3.85 5.50
CA SER A 109 -16.53 3.90 6.55
C SER A 109 -16.86 2.87 7.62
N PHE A 110 -15.84 2.32 8.25
CA PHE A 110 -15.91 1.21 9.18
C PHE A 110 -15.12 1.51 10.45
N LYS A 111 -15.47 0.83 11.54
CA LYS A 111 -14.74 0.89 12.80
C LYS A 111 -14.72 -0.47 13.47
N MET A 112 -13.65 -0.76 14.19
CA MET A 112 -13.69 -1.80 15.21
C MET A 112 -14.55 -1.34 16.37
N VAL A 113 -15.35 -2.26 16.90
CA VAL A 113 -16.10 -2.12 18.14
C VAL A 113 -15.71 -3.26 19.08
N ASP A 114 -16.02 -3.10 20.36
CA ASP A 114 -15.68 -4.10 21.37
C ASP A 114 -16.20 -5.49 20.96
N SER A 115 -15.30 -6.47 21.04
CA SER A 115 -15.54 -7.90 20.85
C SER A 115 -14.84 -8.69 21.95
N GLU A 116 -15.11 -9.99 22.06
CA GLU A 116 -14.47 -10.86 23.07
C GLU A 116 -12.94 -10.85 22.96
N ASP A 117 -12.42 -10.76 21.74
CA ASP A 117 -11.00 -10.56 21.46
C ASP A 117 -10.82 -9.64 20.23
N LEU A 118 -10.37 -8.40 20.47
CA LEU A 118 -10.13 -7.40 19.42
C LEU A 118 -8.96 -7.74 18.50
N ILE A 119 -8.08 -8.67 18.88
CA ILE A 119 -6.90 -9.06 18.11
C ILE A 119 -7.18 -10.34 17.32
N ILE A 120 -7.83 -11.33 17.93
CA ILE A 120 -8.09 -12.61 17.26
C ILE A 120 -9.35 -12.54 16.39
N ASN A 121 -10.41 -11.92 16.91
CA ASN A 121 -11.71 -11.86 16.23
C ASN A 121 -12.33 -10.45 16.37
N PRO A 122 -11.70 -9.44 15.73
CA PRO A 122 -12.20 -8.07 15.76
C PRO A 122 -13.59 -8.00 15.14
N LYS A 123 -14.52 -7.37 15.85
CA LYS A 123 -15.81 -7.01 15.27
C LYS A 123 -15.70 -5.66 14.57
N VAL A 124 -15.95 -5.65 13.26
CA VAL A 124 -15.93 -4.43 12.44
C VAL A 124 -17.36 -4.11 12.01
N VAL A 125 -17.75 -2.84 12.10
CA VAL A 125 -19.10 -2.39 11.71
C VAL A 125 -19.03 -1.19 10.79
N VAL A 126 -20.06 -1.00 9.96
CA VAL A 126 -20.30 0.24 9.23
C VAL A 126 -20.47 1.36 10.24
N SER A 127 -19.60 2.36 10.16
CA SER A 127 -19.56 3.49 11.10
C SER A 127 -20.05 4.80 10.49
N GLY A 128 -20.22 4.84 9.17
CA GLY A 128 -20.69 6.01 8.46
C GLY A 128 -20.48 5.92 6.96
N PHE A 129 -20.72 7.06 6.31
CA PHE A 129 -20.61 7.23 4.88
C PHE A 129 -19.63 8.35 4.54
N CYS A 130 -19.11 8.32 3.32
CA CYS A 130 -18.28 9.39 2.78
C CYS A 130 -19.04 10.73 2.83
N LYS A 131 -18.36 11.80 3.25
CA LYS A 131 -18.98 13.14 3.39
C LYS A 131 -19.18 13.87 2.06
N TYR A 132 -18.61 13.38 0.97
CA TYR A 132 -18.69 14.02 -0.34
C TYR A 132 -19.88 13.45 -1.11
N GLN A 133 -20.91 14.27 -1.33
CA GLN A 133 -22.13 13.83 -2.03
C GLN A 133 -21.82 13.17 -3.39
N LYS A 134 -20.90 13.74 -4.18
CA LYS A 134 -20.50 13.18 -5.47
C LYS A 134 -19.95 11.74 -5.39
N VAL A 135 -19.38 11.34 -4.25
CA VAL A 135 -18.90 9.97 -4.04
C VAL A 135 -20.07 9.03 -3.76
N LEU A 136 -21.04 9.49 -2.98
CA LEU A 136 -22.28 8.75 -2.71
C LEU A 136 -23.08 8.56 -4.01
N ASP A 137 -23.20 9.62 -4.82
CA ASP A 137 -23.90 9.59 -6.11
C ASP A 137 -23.27 8.58 -7.09
N LEU A 138 -21.94 8.40 -7.03
CA LEU A 138 -21.19 7.41 -7.82
C LEU A 138 -21.26 5.99 -7.23
N SER A 139 -21.82 5.83 -6.04
CA SER A 139 -21.87 4.57 -5.29
C SER A 139 -23.27 4.30 -4.73
N PRO A 140 -24.33 4.26 -5.55
CA PRO A 140 -25.70 4.12 -5.08
C PRO A 140 -25.94 2.81 -4.30
N GLU A 141 -25.21 1.74 -4.61
CA GLU A 141 -25.29 0.47 -3.86
C GLU A 141 -24.92 0.60 -2.38
N SER A 142 -24.10 1.59 -2.02
CA SER A 142 -23.71 1.84 -0.63
C SER A 142 -24.88 2.26 0.25
N GLU A 143 -25.96 2.82 -0.32
CA GLU A 143 -27.17 3.21 0.41
C GLU A 143 -27.93 2.03 1.02
N LYS A 144 -27.67 0.80 0.55
CA LYS A 144 -28.22 -0.43 1.15
C LYS A 144 -27.65 -0.70 2.54
N ALA A 145 -26.45 -0.19 2.83
CA ALA A 145 -25.80 -0.37 4.12
C ALA A 145 -26.43 0.54 5.18
N THR A 146 -26.43 0.09 6.44
CA THR A 146 -26.84 0.89 7.58
C THR A 146 -25.70 1.00 8.60
N ILE A 147 -25.60 2.16 9.27
CA ILE A 147 -24.64 2.32 10.37
C ILE A 147 -24.95 1.28 11.46
N GLY A 148 -23.93 0.54 11.87
CA GLY A 148 -24.02 -0.55 12.83
C GLY A 148 -24.07 -1.94 12.21
N ASP A 149 -24.25 -2.06 10.89
CA ASP A 149 -24.17 -3.34 10.20
C ASP A 149 -22.77 -3.93 10.33
N GLU A 150 -22.69 -5.22 10.66
CA GLU A 150 -21.43 -5.92 10.88
C GLU A 150 -20.81 -6.29 9.53
N LEU A 151 -19.52 -5.98 9.37
CA LEU A 151 -18.72 -6.42 8.25
C LEU A 151 -18.34 -7.88 8.45
N VAL A 152 -18.87 -8.76 7.60
CA VAL A 152 -18.61 -10.20 7.63
C VAL A 152 -17.44 -10.55 6.72
N ALA A 153 -17.41 -10.00 5.51
CA ALA A 153 -16.34 -10.26 4.55
C ALA A 153 -16.06 -9.08 3.61
N ILE A 154 -14.82 -9.04 3.10
CA ILE A 154 -14.29 -8.10 2.11
C ILE A 154 -13.76 -8.94 0.95
N ASP A 155 -14.37 -8.84 -0.23
CA ASP A 155 -14.05 -9.64 -1.41
C ASP A 155 -14.00 -11.16 -1.09
N GLY A 156 -14.90 -11.61 -0.20
CA GLY A 156 -15.00 -13.01 0.23
C GLY A 156 -14.04 -13.42 1.37
N LEU A 157 -13.19 -12.52 1.85
CA LEU A 157 -12.28 -12.76 2.99
C LEU A 157 -12.88 -12.20 4.28
N SER A 158 -12.79 -12.93 5.39
CA SER A 158 -13.04 -12.34 6.71
C SER A 158 -12.08 -11.18 6.99
N PHE A 159 -12.41 -10.29 7.93
CA PHE A 159 -11.51 -9.18 8.25
C PHE A 159 -10.12 -9.65 8.72
N SER A 160 -10.04 -10.73 9.49
CA SER A 160 -8.76 -11.30 9.95
C SER A 160 -7.93 -11.86 8.79
N GLU A 161 -8.56 -12.50 7.80
CA GLU A 161 -7.88 -12.96 6.58
C GLU A 161 -7.44 -11.79 5.71
N TYR A 162 -8.31 -10.79 5.50
CA TYR A 162 -7.98 -9.57 4.78
C TYR A 162 -6.81 -8.83 5.44
N TYR A 163 -6.80 -8.69 6.77
CA TYR A 163 -5.68 -8.12 7.51
C TYR A 163 -4.42 -8.96 7.30
N SER A 164 -4.51 -10.28 7.45
CA SER A 164 -3.35 -11.16 7.30
C SER A 164 -2.71 -11.07 5.90
N LEU A 165 -3.53 -10.93 4.86
CA LEU A 165 -3.08 -10.73 3.48
C LEU A 165 -2.44 -9.35 3.27
N ASN A 166 -2.98 -8.31 3.89
CA ASN A 166 -2.59 -6.92 3.61
C ASN A 166 -1.69 -6.29 4.68
N LYS A 167 -1.38 -6.97 5.78
CA LYS A 167 -0.62 -6.41 6.93
C LYS A 167 0.76 -5.87 6.55
N TRP A 168 1.32 -6.35 5.44
CA TRP A 168 2.59 -5.93 4.87
C TRP A 168 2.47 -4.61 4.11
N THR A 169 1.29 -4.33 3.57
CA THR A 169 0.99 -3.13 2.79
C THR A 169 0.40 -2.00 3.64
N THR A 170 -0.32 -2.35 4.71
CA THR A 170 -1.04 -1.40 5.56
C THR A 170 -0.16 -0.75 6.63
N GLY A 171 0.95 -1.39 7.00
CA GLY A 171 1.86 -0.93 8.05
C GLY A 171 1.32 -1.17 9.47
N GLY A 172 1.61 -0.24 10.39
CA GLY A 172 1.18 -0.31 11.80
C GLY A 172 2.31 -0.59 12.80
N ALA A 173 2.47 0.27 13.80
CA ALA A 173 3.53 0.14 14.80
C ALA A 173 3.38 -1.08 15.75
N ASN A 174 2.20 -1.72 15.77
CA ASN A 174 1.87 -2.96 16.47
C ASN A 174 0.66 -3.62 15.78
N GLU A 175 0.14 -4.73 16.31
CA GLU A 175 -0.98 -5.47 15.72
C GLU A 175 -2.27 -4.64 15.65
N TYR A 176 -2.67 -4.03 16.77
CA TYR A 176 -3.86 -3.18 16.83
C TYR A 176 -3.77 -2.02 15.82
N GLY A 177 -2.62 -1.34 15.77
CA GLY A 177 -2.35 -0.29 14.79
C GLY A 177 -2.37 -0.80 13.34
N GLY A 178 -1.94 -2.05 13.12
CA GLY A 178 -2.04 -2.73 11.82
C GLY A 178 -3.48 -2.99 11.40
N MET A 179 -4.35 -3.40 12.32
CA MET A 179 -5.78 -3.60 12.06
C MET A 179 -6.50 -2.29 11.75
N ILE A 180 -6.25 -1.23 12.54
CA ILE A 180 -6.76 0.12 12.23
C ILE A 180 -6.28 0.57 10.84
N SER A 181 -5.04 0.26 10.48
CA SER A 181 -4.51 0.58 9.16
C SER A 181 -5.16 -0.25 8.06
N ALA A 182 -5.51 -1.52 8.31
CA ALA A 182 -6.23 -2.35 7.35
C ALA A 182 -7.66 -1.86 7.10
N ILE A 183 -8.34 -1.35 8.12
CA ILE A 183 -9.64 -0.67 7.98
C ILE A 183 -9.48 0.57 7.11
N ALA A 184 -8.55 1.46 7.46
CA ALA A 184 -8.29 2.65 6.65
C ALA A 184 -7.89 2.29 5.21
N TYR A 185 -7.18 1.19 5.03
CA TYR A 185 -6.78 0.69 3.73
C TYR A 185 -8.02 0.30 2.92
N MET A 186 -8.90 -0.59 3.41
CA MET A 186 -10.10 -1.02 2.66
C MET A 186 -11.08 0.12 2.36
N GLU A 187 -11.01 1.23 3.09
CA GLU A 187 -11.79 2.45 2.84
C GLU A 187 -11.11 3.40 1.85
N MET A 188 -9.78 3.51 1.92
CA MET A 188 -9.01 4.52 1.20
C MET A 188 -7.63 4.00 0.80
N ARG A 189 -7.31 4.18 -0.48
CA ARG A 189 -6.04 3.85 -1.10
C ARG A 189 -5.35 5.12 -1.55
N LYS A 190 -4.34 5.55 -0.79
CA LYS A 190 -3.44 6.64 -1.24
C LYS A 190 -2.41 6.08 -2.21
N PHE A 191 -2.58 6.33 -3.50
CA PHE A 191 -1.71 5.77 -4.55
C PHE A 191 -0.27 6.27 -4.47
N SER A 192 -0.06 7.38 -3.74
CA SER A 192 1.27 7.89 -3.42
C SER A 192 2.12 6.94 -2.58
N ARG A 193 1.52 5.98 -1.88
CA ARG A 193 2.24 5.08 -0.97
C ARG A 193 1.59 3.72 -0.84
N HIS A 194 0.68 3.37 -1.74
CA HIS A 194 -0.01 2.09 -1.77
C HIS A 194 -0.27 1.71 -3.23
N PRO A 195 -0.31 0.40 -3.55
CA PRO A 195 -0.75 -0.04 -4.86
C PRO A 195 -2.21 0.39 -5.12
N VAL A 196 -2.52 0.62 -6.38
CA VAL A 196 -3.90 0.80 -6.83
C VAL A 196 -4.66 -0.51 -6.61
N PRO A 197 -5.93 -0.48 -6.17
CA PRO A 197 -6.78 -1.68 -6.15
C PRO A 197 -6.77 -2.42 -7.47
N GLU A 198 -6.71 -3.75 -7.45
CA GLU A 198 -6.73 -4.55 -8.69
C GLU A 198 -8.10 -4.51 -9.38
N SER A 199 -9.16 -4.41 -8.58
CA SER A 199 -10.54 -4.24 -9.04
C SER A 199 -10.97 -2.79 -8.92
N ASP A 200 -11.91 -2.36 -9.78
CA ASP A 200 -12.56 -1.04 -9.68
C ASP A 200 -13.66 -0.99 -8.62
N TYR A 201 -13.97 -2.14 -8.01
CA TYR A 201 -14.95 -2.29 -6.95
C TYR A 201 -14.39 -3.13 -5.80
N VAL A 202 -14.95 -2.96 -4.61
CA VAL A 202 -14.81 -3.85 -3.47
C VAL A 202 -16.19 -4.35 -3.07
N VAL A 203 -16.30 -5.64 -2.79
CA VAL A 203 -17.54 -6.27 -2.34
C VAL A 203 -17.49 -6.44 -0.83
N TYR A 204 -18.43 -5.82 -0.14
CA TYR A 204 -18.61 -6.05 1.30
C TYR A 204 -19.80 -6.97 1.52
N GLN A 205 -19.59 -8.03 2.28
CA GLN A 205 -20.68 -8.82 2.86
C GLN A 205 -20.97 -8.25 4.26
N LEU A 206 -22.22 -7.84 4.46
CA LEU A 206 -22.70 -7.20 5.67
C LEU A 206 -23.78 -8.05 6.34
N LYS A 207 -23.90 -7.90 7.65
CA LYS A 207 -24.95 -8.52 8.47
C LYS A 207 -25.70 -7.44 9.24
N ASN A 208 -27.00 -7.33 8.99
CA ASN A 208 -27.83 -6.37 9.71
C ASN A 208 -28.14 -6.86 11.15
N PRO A 209 -28.72 -6.00 12.03
CA PRO A 209 -29.07 -6.39 13.39
C PRO A 209 -30.06 -7.56 13.51
N SER A 210 -30.84 -7.85 12.45
CA SER A 210 -31.74 -9.01 12.42
C SER A 210 -31.04 -10.33 12.08
N GLY A 211 -29.75 -10.28 11.72
CA GLY A 211 -28.93 -11.43 11.35
C GLY A 211 -28.95 -11.77 9.86
N GLU A 212 -29.62 -10.97 9.03
CA GLU A 212 -29.67 -11.16 7.58
C GLU A 212 -28.34 -10.75 6.94
N LEU A 213 -27.81 -11.65 6.10
CA LEU A 213 -26.61 -11.42 5.29
C LEU A 213 -26.98 -10.86 3.93
N TYR A 214 -26.28 -9.81 3.52
CA TYR A 214 -26.42 -9.22 2.19
C TYR A 214 -25.07 -8.68 1.72
N THR A 215 -24.98 -8.33 0.45
CA THR A 215 -23.74 -7.81 -0.16
C THR A 215 -23.97 -6.45 -0.79
N VAL A 216 -22.94 -5.62 -0.77
CA VAL A 216 -22.88 -4.34 -1.47
C VAL A 216 -21.60 -4.28 -2.30
N SER A 217 -21.71 -3.98 -3.59
CA SER A 217 -20.57 -3.73 -4.47
C SER A 217 -20.31 -2.23 -4.53
N VAL A 218 -19.19 -1.81 -3.97
CA VAL A 218 -18.86 -0.39 -3.81
C VAL A 218 -17.71 -0.03 -4.75
N PRO A 219 -17.89 0.93 -5.68
CA PRO A 219 -16.80 1.36 -6.54
C PRO A 219 -15.73 2.10 -5.75
N TRP A 220 -14.49 1.97 -6.23
CA TRP A 220 -13.42 2.89 -5.88
C TRP A 220 -13.64 4.22 -6.61
N VAL A 221 -13.74 5.30 -5.85
CA VAL A 221 -13.89 6.65 -6.38
C VAL A 221 -12.58 7.39 -6.21
N ALA A 222 -11.99 7.80 -7.33
CA ALA A 222 -10.74 8.53 -7.35
C ALA A 222 -10.94 10.03 -7.08
N ARG A 223 -9.93 10.63 -6.45
CA ARG A 223 -9.91 12.06 -6.11
C ARG A 223 -8.50 12.60 -6.30
N TYR A 224 -8.43 13.76 -6.98
CA TYR A 224 -7.18 14.46 -7.26
C TYR A 224 -7.41 15.96 -7.48
N ASP A 225 -6.35 16.75 -7.40
CA ASP A 225 -6.40 18.15 -7.84
C ASP A 225 -6.16 18.24 -9.35
N PRO A 226 -7.09 18.83 -10.13
CA PRO A 226 -6.97 18.86 -11.59
C PRO A 226 -5.76 19.67 -12.07
N LYS A 227 -5.33 20.71 -11.35
CA LYS A 227 -4.15 21.51 -11.74
C LYS A 227 -2.87 20.73 -11.51
N GLU A 228 -2.76 20.04 -10.37
CA GLU A 228 -1.61 19.17 -10.11
C GLU A 228 -1.56 17.99 -11.07
N TYR A 229 -2.71 17.39 -11.37
CA TYR A 229 -2.84 16.30 -12.34
C TYR A 229 -2.39 16.75 -13.74
N GLN A 230 -2.85 17.91 -14.19
CA GLN A 230 -2.43 18.49 -15.47
C GLN A 230 -0.92 18.77 -15.48
N LEU A 231 -0.37 19.36 -14.43
CA LEU A 231 1.07 19.62 -14.32
C LEU A 231 1.88 18.32 -14.41
N CYS A 232 1.46 17.26 -13.72
CA CYS A 232 2.09 15.94 -13.83
C CYS A 232 2.07 15.41 -15.26
N ASN A 233 0.95 15.53 -15.96
CA ASN A 233 0.84 15.11 -17.36
C ASN A 233 1.74 15.93 -18.29
N GLU A 234 1.83 17.24 -18.10
CA GLU A 234 2.73 18.10 -18.88
C GLU A 234 4.21 17.72 -18.66
N ILE A 235 4.58 17.35 -17.43
CA ILE A 235 5.92 16.84 -17.12
C ILE A 235 6.15 15.50 -17.82
N LEU A 236 5.20 14.56 -17.73
CA LEU A 236 5.29 13.25 -18.38
C LEU A 236 5.47 13.39 -19.90
N LEU A 237 4.71 14.28 -20.55
CA LEU A 237 4.83 14.57 -21.99
C LEU A 237 6.23 15.10 -22.35
N LYS A 238 6.81 15.97 -21.50
CA LYS A 238 8.16 16.53 -21.72
C LYS A 238 9.28 15.50 -21.50
N LEU A 239 9.08 14.55 -20.59
CA LEU A 239 10.05 13.50 -20.29
C LEU A 239 10.07 12.38 -21.35
N GLY A 240 9.12 12.40 -22.29
CA GLY A 240 9.09 11.53 -23.46
C GLY A 240 8.47 10.17 -23.15
N GLU A 241 7.37 9.86 -23.83
CA GLU A 241 6.79 8.52 -23.84
C GLU A 241 7.77 7.53 -24.47
N SER A 242 8.19 6.52 -23.72
CA SER A 242 7.97 5.16 -24.24
C SER A 242 6.71 4.65 -23.53
N PRO A 243 5.64 4.29 -24.25
CA PRO A 243 4.38 3.91 -23.64
C PRO A 243 4.58 2.58 -22.89
N VAL A 244 4.67 2.64 -21.57
CA VAL A 244 4.48 1.45 -20.74
C VAL A 244 2.98 1.18 -20.73
N ASN A 245 2.58 0.13 -21.45
CA ASN A 245 1.24 -0.42 -21.35
C ASN A 245 1.01 -0.83 -19.90
N TYR A 246 0.08 -0.17 -19.21
CA TYR A 246 -0.43 -0.66 -17.94
C TYR A 246 -1.16 -1.98 -18.21
N ARG A 247 -0.51 -3.13 -18.00
CA ARG A 247 -1.14 -4.44 -18.00
C ARG A 247 -1.30 -4.88 -16.56
N ASN A 248 -2.56 -5.04 -16.14
CA ASN A 248 -2.95 -5.58 -14.82
C ASN A 248 -2.29 -6.94 -14.50
N GLU A 249 -1.76 -7.66 -15.50
CA GLU A 249 -1.05 -8.93 -15.33
C GLU A 249 0.31 -8.76 -14.63
N ASP A 250 1.03 -7.66 -14.85
CA ASP A 250 2.38 -7.46 -14.28
C ASP A 250 2.31 -7.20 -12.76
N ASP A 251 1.31 -6.43 -12.31
CA ASP A 251 1.05 -6.19 -10.88
C ASP A 251 0.69 -7.49 -10.14
N ARG A 252 -0.09 -8.36 -10.79
CA ARG A 252 -0.47 -9.67 -10.24
C ARG A 252 0.73 -10.61 -10.18
N LEU A 253 1.57 -10.67 -11.21
CA LEU A 253 2.75 -11.53 -11.24
C LEU A 253 3.79 -11.11 -10.20
N VAL A 254 4.03 -9.80 -10.04
CA VAL A 254 4.93 -9.28 -9.00
C VAL A 254 4.38 -9.59 -7.60
N LYS A 255 3.07 -9.47 -7.39
CA LYS A 255 2.44 -9.84 -6.11
C LYS A 255 2.44 -11.35 -5.86
N ASP A 256 2.18 -12.17 -6.86
CA ASP A 256 2.22 -13.64 -6.75
C ASP A 256 3.68 -14.11 -6.46
N GLU A 257 4.69 -13.45 -7.02
CA GLU A 257 6.10 -13.67 -6.70
C GLU A 257 6.47 -13.20 -5.28
N LEU A 258 5.96 -12.05 -4.83
CA LEU A 258 6.14 -11.55 -3.47
C LEU A 258 5.41 -12.42 -2.44
N ALA A 259 4.24 -12.97 -2.77
CA ALA A 259 3.47 -13.85 -1.93
C ALA A 259 4.06 -15.28 -1.85
N SER A 260 4.81 -15.71 -2.88
CA SER A 260 5.39 -17.06 -2.96
C SER A 260 6.81 -17.18 -2.42
N LYS A 261 7.53 -16.06 -2.20
CA LYS A 261 8.92 -16.08 -1.69
C LYS A 261 8.99 -16.04 -0.15
N SER A 262 8.60 -17.16 0.46
CA SER A 262 9.22 -17.62 1.72
C SER A 262 9.41 -19.13 1.59
N PRO A 263 10.65 -19.61 1.39
CA PRO A 263 11.44 -20.03 2.54
C PRO A 263 12.98 -19.84 2.43
N VAL A 264 13.56 -19.73 3.63
CA VAL A 264 14.97 -19.79 4.08
C VAL A 264 15.99 -20.57 3.23
N ALA A 265 17.18 -19.97 3.04
CA ALA A 265 18.47 -20.61 3.31
C ALA A 265 19.55 -19.55 3.62
N LEU A 266 19.86 -19.36 4.91
CA LEU A 266 21.04 -18.62 5.38
C LEU A 266 22.28 -19.50 5.28
N ASN A 267 23.43 -18.92 4.94
CA ASN A 267 24.70 -19.40 5.47
C ASN A 267 25.78 -18.30 5.51
N ASP A 268 26.58 -18.40 6.57
CA ASP A 268 27.49 -17.40 7.14
C ASP A 268 28.80 -17.18 6.38
N THR A 269 29.32 -15.95 6.50
CA THR A 269 30.63 -15.57 7.06
C THR A 269 31.33 -14.48 6.25
N ALA A 270 31.39 -13.26 6.82
CA ALA A 270 32.59 -12.41 6.88
C ALA A 270 32.20 -11.01 7.40
N ILE A 271 32.70 -10.65 8.59
CA ILE A 271 32.65 -9.29 9.11
C ILE A 271 33.95 -8.60 8.67
N PRO A 272 33.92 -7.46 7.97
CA PRO A 272 35.04 -6.53 7.97
C PRO A 272 34.76 -5.40 8.96
N PHE A 273 35.63 -5.29 9.95
CA PHE A 273 35.70 -4.20 10.91
C PHE A 273 36.20 -2.94 10.21
N ILE A 274 35.42 -1.84 10.25
CA ILE A 274 35.87 -0.51 9.85
C ILE A 274 36.04 0.33 11.12
N LYS A 275 37.26 0.78 11.41
CA LYS A 275 37.55 1.77 12.45
C LYS A 275 37.20 3.16 11.92
N TRP A 276 36.21 3.81 12.52
CA TRP A 276 35.97 5.25 12.31
C TRP A 276 36.87 6.07 13.23
N ALA A 277 37.57 7.06 12.66
CA ALA A 277 38.17 8.15 13.42
C ALA A 277 37.09 9.21 13.68
N ILE A 278 36.87 9.56 14.94
CA ILE A 278 35.95 10.64 15.34
C ILE A 278 36.66 11.97 15.08
N TYR A 279 36.11 12.78 14.17
CA TYR A 279 36.49 14.19 14.02
C TYR A 279 35.79 14.98 15.14
N LYS A 280 36.57 15.64 15.99
CA LYS A 280 36.05 16.62 16.96
C LYS A 280 36.02 18.00 16.27
N PRO A 281 34.85 18.67 16.20
CA PRO A 281 34.81 20.05 15.76
C PRO A 281 35.38 20.97 16.85
N GLU A 282 36.09 22.01 16.41
CA GLU A 282 36.53 23.17 17.21
C GLU A 282 35.35 24.06 17.63
#